data_AF-A0A3C1KD60-F1
#
_entry.id   AF-A0A3C1KD60-F1
#
_cell.length_a   1.000
_cell.length_b   1.000
_cell.length_c   1.000
_cell.angle_alpha   90.00
_cell.angle_beta   90.00
_cell.angle_gamma   90.00
#
_symmetry.space_group_name_H-M   'P 1'
#
loop_
_entity.id
_entity.type
_entity.pdbx_description
1 polymer ?
#
loop_
_entity_poly.entity_id
_entity_poly.type
_entity_poly.pdbx_seq_one_letter_code
_entity_poly.pdbx_strand_id
1 'polypeptide(L)'
;RRGSVISSWLLDLTAAALAENPTLDGLAGRVSDSGEGRWTVKAAVDVGVPAPVLAASLFERFASRGEDHYANQVLSAMRLQFGGHHELPAGDVLEAGGRKAE
;
A
#
# COMPACT_ATOMS: atom_id res chain seq x y z
N ARG A 1 22.77 -0.55 -6.54
CA ARG A 1 22.63 0.71 -7.35
C ARG A 1 23.60 0.75 -8.54
N ARG A 2 24.84 0.23 -8.43
CA ARG A 2 25.73 -0.02 -9.59
C ARG A 2 25.74 -1.50 -9.94
N GLY A 3 25.83 -1.83 -11.23
CA GLY A 3 25.86 -3.22 -11.71
C GLY A 3 24.55 -4.01 -11.56
N SER A 4 23.42 -3.32 -11.35
CA SER A 4 22.11 -3.95 -11.23
C SER A 4 21.31 -3.78 -12.53
N VAL A 5 20.46 -4.75 -12.84
CA VAL A 5 19.54 -4.70 -13.99
C VAL A 5 18.50 -3.58 -13.85
N ILE A 6 18.15 -3.18 -12.63
CA ILE A 6 17.10 -2.20 -12.35
C ILE A 6 17.63 -0.84 -11.88
N SER A 7 18.91 -0.54 -12.14
CA SER A 7 19.51 0.76 -11.81
C SER A 7 18.66 1.91 -12.39
N SER A 8 18.27 2.86 -11.53
CA SER A 8 17.41 3.97 -11.92
C SER A 8 17.56 5.17 -10.98
N TRP A 9 17.15 6.34 -11.46
CA TRP A 9 17.12 7.57 -10.66
C TRP A 9 16.24 7.44 -9.42
N LEU A 10 15.09 6.74 -9.51
CA LEU A 10 14.23 6.49 -8.36
C LEU A 10 14.94 5.73 -7.23
N LEU A 11 15.80 4.75 -7.57
CA LEU A 11 16.60 4.05 -6.56
C LEU A 11 17.63 4.96 -5.89
N ASP A 12 18.15 5.95 -6.61
CA ASP A 12 19.07 6.94 -6.03
C ASP A 12 18.33 7.90 -5.10
N LEU A 13 17.10 8.30 -5.43
CA LEU A 13 16.24 9.09 -4.54
C LEU A 13 15.87 8.34 -3.26
N THR A 14 15.43 7.07 -3.37
CA THR A 14 15.11 6.23 -2.21
C THR A 14 16.32 6.07 -1.30
N ALA A 15 17.50 5.88 -1.89
CA ALA A 15 18.74 5.77 -1.14
C ALA A 15 19.09 7.03 -0.35
N ALA A 16 18.94 8.20 -0.97
CA ALA A 16 19.21 9.47 -0.32
C ALA A 16 18.23 9.69 0.85
N ALA A 17 16.93 9.46 0.62
CA ALA A 17 15.89 9.60 1.64
C ALA A 17 16.15 8.71 2.87
N LEU A 18 16.51 7.44 2.66
CA LEU A 18 16.80 6.51 3.77
C LEU A 18 18.14 6.78 4.46
N ALA A 19 19.10 7.40 3.78
CA ALA A 19 20.36 7.82 4.41
C ALA A 19 20.15 9.02 5.34
N GLU A 20 19.25 9.94 4.96
CA GLU A 20 18.91 11.12 5.75
C GLU A 20 17.93 10.80 6.88
N ASN A 21 16.88 10.02 6.59
CA ASN A 21 15.84 9.65 7.53
C ASN A 21 15.56 8.13 7.44
N PRO A 22 16.34 7.29 8.14
CA PRO A 22 16.21 5.84 8.07
C PRO A 22 14.85 5.31 8.58
N THR A 23 14.22 6.03 9.51
CA THR A 23 12.92 5.69 10.09
C THR A 23 11.74 6.24 9.31
N LEU A 24 12.00 7.14 8.34
CA LEU A 24 10.98 7.85 7.56
C LEU A 24 10.00 8.65 8.44
N ASP A 25 10.46 9.10 9.61
CA ASP A 25 9.64 9.86 10.56
C ASP A 25 9.05 11.11 9.92
N GLY A 26 7.78 11.39 10.22
CA GLY A 26 7.04 12.52 9.66
C GLY A 26 6.31 12.23 8.34
N LEU A 27 6.52 11.07 7.71
CA LEU A 27 5.74 10.63 6.56
C LEU A 27 4.53 9.80 7.01
N ALA A 28 3.32 10.23 6.62
CA ALA A 28 2.07 9.61 7.07
C ALA A 28 1.74 8.24 6.41
N GLY A 29 2.56 7.78 5.45
CA GLY A 29 2.26 6.57 4.66
C GLY A 29 1.05 6.68 3.72
N ARG A 30 0.35 7.82 3.71
CA ARG A 30 -0.79 8.12 2.83
C ARG A 30 -0.30 8.74 1.52
N VAL A 31 -0.46 8.02 0.41
CA VAL A 31 0.03 8.46 -0.90
C VAL A 31 -1.08 9.10 -1.71
N SER A 32 -0.86 10.34 -2.15
CA SER A 32 -1.80 11.05 -3.01
C SER A 32 -1.74 10.57 -4.47
N ASP A 33 -2.84 10.77 -5.20
CA ASP A 33 -2.90 10.53 -6.63
C ASP A 33 -3.26 11.82 -7.36
N SER A 34 -2.44 12.22 -8.32
CA SER A 34 -2.65 13.40 -9.18
C SER A 34 -3.62 13.13 -10.34
N GLY A 35 -4.11 11.89 -10.46
CA GLY A 35 -5.05 11.45 -11.48
C GLY A 35 -4.44 10.61 -12.60
N GLU A 36 -3.10 10.57 -12.73
CA GLU A 36 -2.47 9.95 -13.90
C GLU A 36 -2.70 8.45 -14.02
N GLY A 37 -2.59 7.75 -12.89
CA GLY A 37 -2.93 6.33 -12.83
C GLY A 37 -4.40 6.07 -13.18
N ARG A 38 -5.32 6.98 -12.79
CA ARG A 38 -6.76 6.80 -13.05
C ARG A 38 -7.07 6.88 -14.54
N TRP A 39 -6.61 7.92 -15.24
CA TRP A 39 -6.89 8.03 -16.68
C TRP A 39 -6.18 6.94 -17.48
N THR A 40 -5.01 6.48 -17.02
CA THR A 40 -4.29 5.35 -17.63
C THR A 40 -5.09 4.04 -17.52
N VAL A 41 -5.57 3.69 -16.32
CA VAL A 41 -6.37 2.48 -16.10
C VAL A 41 -7.70 2.55 -16.85
N LYS A 42 -8.35 3.73 -16.86
CA LYS A 42 -9.57 3.95 -17.63
C LYS A 42 -9.33 3.72 -19.13
N ALA A 43 -8.28 4.31 -19.69
CA ALA A 43 -7.94 4.14 -21.10
C ALA A 43 -7.69 2.66 -21.45
N ALA A 44 -6.99 1.92 -20.58
CA ALA A 44 -6.75 0.49 -20.78
C ALA A 44 -8.06 -0.32 -20.86
N VAL A 45 -9.05 0.00 -20.03
CA VAL A 45 -10.40 -0.59 -20.11
C VAL A 45 -11.09 -0.20 -21.42
N ASP A 46 -11.07 1.08 -21.77
CA ASP A 46 -11.74 1.60 -22.97
C ASP A 46 -11.21 0.93 -24.26
N VAL A 47 -9.92 0.60 -24.32
CA VAL A 47 -9.30 -0.07 -25.49
C VAL A 47 -9.13 -1.59 -25.34
N GLY A 48 -9.62 -2.18 -24.25
CA GLY A 48 -9.54 -3.63 -24.01
C GLY A 48 -8.12 -4.18 -23.82
N VAL A 49 -7.19 -3.36 -23.31
CA VAL A 49 -5.79 -3.76 -23.09
C VAL A 49 -5.56 -4.14 -21.62
N PRO A 50 -4.99 -5.33 -21.32
CA PRO A 50 -4.65 -5.71 -19.96
C PRO A 50 -3.57 -4.81 -19.34
N ALA A 51 -3.85 -4.18 -18.19
CA ALA A 51 -2.91 -3.34 -17.44
C ALA A 51 -2.83 -3.71 -15.94
N PRO A 52 -2.57 -4.99 -15.59
CA PRO A 52 -2.73 -5.47 -14.21
C PRO A 52 -1.83 -4.77 -13.19
N VAL A 53 -0.55 -4.53 -13.53
CA VAL A 53 0.41 -3.90 -12.62
C VAL A 53 0.07 -2.43 -12.36
N LEU A 54 -0.40 -1.72 -13.39
CA LEU A 54 -0.82 -0.31 -13.25
C LEU A 54 -2.10 -0.19 -12.44
N ALA A 55 -3.06 -1.08 -12.65
CA ALA A 55 -4.30 -1.14 -11.87
C ALA A 55 -4.02 -1.44 -10.40
N ALA A 56 -3.23 -2.48 -10.11
CA ALA A 56 -2.83 -2.81 -8.74
C ALA A 56 -2.10 -1.63 -8.07
N SER A 57 -1.15 -1.01 -8.75
CA SER A 57 -0.41 0.14 -8.23
C SER A 57 -1.31 1.35 -7.91
N LEU A 58 -2.38 1.56 -8.69
CA LEU A 58 -3.38 2.58 -8.41
C LEU A 58 -4.22 2.23 -7.18
N PHE A 59 -4.66 0.98 -7.05
CA PHE A 59 -5.47 0.53 -5.92
C PHE A 59 -4.71 0.54 -4.60
N GLU A 60 -3.41 0.24 -4.61
CA GLU A 60 -2.55 0.39 -3.43
C GLU A 60 -2.52 1.84 -2.92
N ARG A 61 -2.58 2.85 -3.80
CA ARG A 61 -2.70 4.24 -3.35
C ARG A 61 -4.03 4.49 -2.65
N PHE A 62 -5.12 3.88 -3.09
CA PHE A 62 -6.42 3.97 -2.40
C PHE A 62 -6.38 3.25 -1.06
N ALA A 63 -5.79 2.07 -0.99
CA ALA A 63 -5.59 1.35 0.28
C ALA A 63 -4.75 2.17 1.27
N SER A 64 -3.67 2.82 0.82
CA SER A 64 -2.85 3.72 1.67
C SER A 64 -3.64 4.90 2.27
N ARG A 65 -4.82 5.17 1.71
CA ARG A 65 -5.74 6.20 2.17
C ARG A 65 -6.86 5.67 3.09
N GLY A 66 -6.84 4.39 3.43
CA GLY A 66 -7.85 3.73 4.25
C GLY A 66 -9.15 3.42 3.51
N GLU A 67 -9.17 3.51 2.17
CA GLU A 67 -10.38 3.28 1.37
C GLU A 67 -10.82 1.80 1.36
N ASP A 68 -9.95 0.89 1.81
CA ASP A 68 -10.22 -0.54 2.00
C ASP A 68 -10.57 -0.92 3.45
N HIS A 69 -10.45 0.02 4.40
CA HIS A 69 -10.61 -0.27 5.84
C HIS A 69 -11.98 -0.87 6.16
N TYR A 70 -13.06 -0.26 5.69
CA TYR A 70 -14.41 -0.75 5.95
C TYR A 70 -14.66 -2.12 5.32
N ALA A 71 -14.19 -2.34 4.09
CA ALA A 71 -14.29 -3.64 3.44
C ALA A 71 -13.55 -4.73 4.24
N ASN A 72 -12.38 -4.39 4.76
CA ASN A 72 -11.58 -5.28 5.61
C ASN A 72 -12.28 -5.57 6.95
N GLN A 73 -12.93 -4.59 7.58
CA GLN A 73 -13.74 -4.81 8.79
C GLN A 73 -14.92 -5.76 8.52
N VAL A 74 -15.60 -5.60 7.39
CA VAL A 74 -16.68 -6.50 6.96
C VAL A 74 -16.12 -7.91 6.77
N LEU A 75 -14.93 -8.06 6.19
CA LEU A 75 -14.26 -9.35 6.05
C LEU A 75 -13.91 -9.99 7.41
N SER A 76 -13.37 -9.22 8.35
CA SER A 76 -13.12 -9.68 9.72
C SER A 76 -14.40 -10.15 10.41
N ALA A 77 -15.50 -9.40 10.26
CA ALA A 77 -16.80 -9.78 10.80
C ALA A 77 -17.28 -11.11 10.23
N MET A 78 -17.15 -11.33 8.91
CA MET A 78 -17.50 -12.61 8.29
C MET A 78 -16.67 -13.75 8.86
N ARG A 79 -15.33 -13.59 8.92
CA ARG A 79 -14.40 -14.61 9.46
C ARG A 79 -14.72 -14.97 10.91
N LEU A 80 -15.16 -14.00 11.72
CA LEU A 80 -15.65 -14.26 13.07
C LEU A 80 -16.93 -15.09 13.05
N GLN A 81 -17.93 -14.71 12.24
CA GLN A 81 -19.25 -15.34 12.26
C GLN A 81 -19.24 -16.80 11.78
N PHE A 82 -18.55 -17.10 10.67
CA PHE A 82 -18.54 -18.48 10.14
C PHE A 82 -17.37 -19.33 10.64
N GLY A 83 -16.24 -18.71 10.99
CA GLY A 83 -14.99 -19.41 11.29
C GLY A 83 -14.52 -19.29 12.74
N GLY A 84 -15.17 -18.44 13.56
CA GLY A 84 -14.73 -18.18 14.94
C GLY A 84 -13.36 -17.48 15.02
N HIS A 85 -12.90 -16.83 13.95
CA HIS A 85 -11.61 -16.13 13.95
C HIS A 85 -11.71 -14.81 14.73
N HIS A 86 -10.92 -14.69 15.79
CA HIS A 86 -10.78 -13.46 16.57
C HIS A 86 -9.64 -12.61 16.00
N GLU A 87 -9.97 -11.54 15.29
CA GLU A 87 -8.99 -10.55 14.79
C GLU A 87 -8.60 -9.57 15.92
N LEU A 88 -7.46 -8.90 15.76
CA LEU A 88 -6.98 -7.91 16.73
C LEU A 88 -7.99 -6.75 16.91
N PRO A 89 -8.07 -6.16 18.12
CA PRO A 89 -8.88 -4.98 18.38
C PRO A 89 -8.53 -3.80 17.46
N ALA A 90 -9.53 -2.98 17.13
CA ALA A 90 -9.31 -1.74 16.40
C ALA A 90 -8.40 -0.80 17.22
N GLY A 91 -7.29 -0.36 16.62
CA GLY A 91 -6.32 0.53 17.27
C GLY A 91 -5.10 -0.20 17.86
N ASP A 92 -5.10 -1.53 17.93
CA ASP A 92 -3.88 -2.28 18.16
C ASP A 92 -3.04 -2.31 16.88
N VAL A 93 -1.72 -2.14 17.04
CA VAL A 93 -0.78 -2.01 15.94
C VAL A 93 -0.78 -3.32 15.15
N LEU A 94 -1.31 -3.29 13.93
CA LEU A 94 -1.16 -4.37 12.96
C LEU A 94 0.33 -4.40 12.58
N GLU A 95 1.06 -5.44 12.97
CA GLU A 95 2.53 -5.42 12.89
C GLU A 95 3.07 -5.12 11.48
N ALA A 96 3.81 -4.02 11.40
CA ALA A 96 5.08 -3.91 10.70
C ALA A 96 6.04 -3.08 11.58
N GLY A 97 6.29 -3.52 12.82
CA GLY A 97 7.20 -2.82 13.72
C GLY A 97 7.03 -3.09 15.21
N GLY A 98 7.37 -4.30 15.65
CA GLY A 98 7.80 -4.59 17.02
C GLY A 98 6.70 -4.94 18.03
N ARG A 99 6.92 -6.07 18.71
CA ARG A 99 6.09 -6.60 19.80
C ARG A 99 5.89 -5.58 20.93
N LYS A 100 4.66 -5.50 21.48
CA LYS A 100 4.55 -5.32 22.92
C LYS A 100 4.71 -6.68 23.59
N ALA A 101 5.88 -6.87 24.18
CA ALA A 101 6.09 -7.90 25.18
C ALA A 101 5.23 -7.55 26.42
N GLU A 102 4.47 -8.54 26.89
CA GLU A 102 4.32 -8.83 28.31
C GLU A 102 4.62 -10.32 28.52
#